data_AF-A0A9D4XE88-F1
#
_entry.id   AF-A0A9D4XE88-F1
#
_cell.length_a   1.000
_cell.length_b   1.000
_cell.length_c   1.000
_cell.angle_alpha   90.00
_cell.angle_beta   90.00
_cell.angle_gamma   90.00
#
_symmetry.space_group_name_H-M   'P 1'
#
loop_
_entity.id
_entity.type
_entity.pdbx_description
1 polymer ?
#
loop_
_entity_poly.entity_id
_entity_poly.type
_entity_poly.pdbx_seq_one_letter_code
_entity_poly.pdbx_strand_id
1 'polypeptide(L)'
;MWTMGDDFQYQYAESWFKQMDKLIHYVNKDGRVNALYSTPSIYTDAKNAANQLWPLKTDDYFPYADGPYAYWTGFFTSRPGLKRYVRFLSGYYLAMRQLEFFAGNRSTIYNTFDLADALGIAQHHDAVSGTAKQHTTDDYAKRLAIGASKAEAVVSSSLAYLASKHSSDQSSAVASTFSQCQLLNISYCPPTEDNIPEAKDLVVVLYNPLGWNRTDIVRIPVNEANLAVKDSSGNNLEVQYVDVDSVTADLRTFYVKAYLGLSPKKAPKYWLLFQVSVPPLGWSTYFISKATGKSTRRKGDLSHLNNKKGENIEIGPGKLKMSFSSTSGLLERMYNSKTGVNIPIQQNYLWYASSEGDIRDVQASGAYIFRPNGSSPSIVSRSVSLKVVRGPLVDEVHQTFSSWIYQVTRLYKGKDHAEIEYTIGPIPDDDRVGKEVITRMTTNMATNKEFYTDSNGRDFLKRVRDHREDWPLQVTQPVAGNYYPLNLGIYTKDKKSEFSVLVDRATGGSSIKDGEVELMLHRRLLNDDGRGVGESLHEDVCTQDPNVTCEGLKVWQCHQLLVYIFMHPPWSLYR
;
A
#
# COMPACT_ATOMS: atom_id res chain seq x y z
N MET A 1 1.06 10.92 38.31
CA MET A 1 -0.03 11.72 37.71
C MET A 1 -1.30 10.89 37.78
N TRP A 2 -2.43 11.47 38.19
CA TRP A 2 -3.74 10.81 38.04
C TRP A 2 -4.43 11.40 36.81
N THR A 3 -4.75 10.55 35.83
CA THR A 3 -5.51 10.92 34.63
C THR A 3 -6.99 10.82 34.94
N MET A 4 -7.56 11.87 35.53
CA MET A 4 -8.96 11.91 35.95
C MET A 4 -9.88 12.05 34.74
N GLY A 5 -10.18 10.95 34.06
CA GLY A 5 -11.01 10.92 32.86
C GLY A 5 -10.92 9.58 32.14
N ASP A 6 -11.73 9.43 31.10
CA ASP A 6 -11.81 8.25 30.25
C ASP A 6 -12.50 8.64 28.93
N ASP A 7 -12.78 7.67 28.07
CA ASP A 7 -13.47 7.86 26.79
C ASP A 7 -14.77 8.67 26.94
N PHE A 8 -14.83 9.78 26.19
CA PHE A 8 -15.97 10.70 26.08
C PHE A 8 -16.61 11.12 27.43
N GLN A 9 -15.80 11.19 28.49
CA GLN A 9 -16.21 11.68 29.81
C GLN A 9 -16.43 13.21 29.81
N TYR A 10 -16.71 13.79 30.99
CA TYR A 10 -16.93 15.23 31.19
C TYR A 10 -18.12 15.86 30.45
N GLN A 11 -19.00 15.08 29.82
CA GLN A 11 -20.28 15.59 29.28
C GLN A 11 -21.10 16.33 30.35
N TYR A 12 -21.07 15.81 31.59
CA TYR A 12 -21.47 16.54 32.79
C TYR A 12 -20.29 16.71 33.74
N ALA A 13 -19.42 17.65 33.38
CA ALA A 13 -18.14 17.91 34.05
C ALA A 13 -18.26 18.14 35.58
N GLU A 14 -19.34 18.78 36.02
CA GLU A 14 -19.61 19.09 37.43
C GLU A 14 -19.62 17.83 38.32
N SER A 15 -19.99 16.67 37.78
CA SER A 15 -19.92 15.39 38.53
C SER A 15 -18.50 15.10 39.01
N TRP A 16 -17.50 15.32 38.15
CA TRP A 16 -16.09 15.13 38.45
C TRP A 16 -15.54 16.25 39.33
N PHE A 17 -15.74 17.51 38.92
CA PHE A 17 -15.19 18.67 39.63
C PHE A 17 -15.68 18.77 41.08
N LYS A 18 -16.97 18.49 41.33
CA LYS A 18 -17.52 18.49 42.70
C LYS A 18 -16.83 17.50 43.63
N GLN A 19 -16.43 16.33 43.12
CA GLN A 19 -15.70 15.34 43.92
C GLN A 19 -14.24 15.71 44.05
N MET A 20 -13.59 16.16 42.97
CA MET A 20 -12.19 16.58 42.98
C MET A 20 -11.95 17.76 43.93
N ASP A 21 -12.83 18.77 43.96
CA ASP A 21 -12.74 19.89 44.90
C ASP A 21 -12.79 19.42 46.35
N LYS A 22 -13.75 18.55 46.68
CA LYS A 22 -13.86 17.96 48.02
C LYS A 22 -12.63 17.14 48.38
N LEU A 23 -12.15 16.29 47.46
CA LEU A 23 -10.97 15.47 47.66
C LEU A 23 -9.74 16.35 47.91
N ILE A 24 -9.46 17.31 47.04
CA ILE A 24 -8.34 18.26 47.19
C ILE A 24 -8.44 18.99 48.53
N HIS A 25 -9.61 19.53 48.86
CA HIS A 25 -9.82 20.25 50.12
C HIS A 25 -9.51 19.38 51.35
N TYR A 26 -10.13 18.21 51.46
CA TYR A 26 -10.00 17.37 52.65
C TYR A 26 -8.64 16.65 52.72
N VAL A 27 -8.06 16.25 51.59
CA VAL A 27 -6.71 15.65 51.55
C VAL A 27 -5.64 16.67 51.98
N ASN A 28 -5.72 17.90 51.47
CA ASN A 28 -4.75 18.93 51.84
C ASN A 28 -4.94 19.41 53.29
N LYS A 29 -6.18 19.39 53.81
CA LYS A 29 -6.47 19.66 55.23
C LYS A 29 -5.92 18.57 56.15
N ASP A 30 -5.96 17.31 55.73
CA ASP A 30 -5.36 16.18 56.45
C ASP A 30 -3.82 16.28 56.48
N GLY A 31 -3.19 16.67 55.36
CA GLY A 31 -1.79 17.09 55.31
C GLY A 31 -0.75 15.97 55.13
N ARG A 32 -1.14 14.69 55.06
CA ARG A 32 -0.21 13.58 54.77
C ARG A 32 0.33 13.60 53.34
N VAL A 33 -0.48 14.08 52.40
CA VAL A 33 -0.12 14.28 50.99
C VAL A 33 -0.74 15.59 50.49
N ASN A 34 -0.25 16.09 49.37
CA ASN A 34 -0.82 17.28 48.71
C ASN A 34 -1.40 16.89 47.35
N ALA A 35 -2.66 17.22 47.13
CA ALA A 35 -3.38 17.08 45.87
C ALA A 35 -3.67 18.47 45.28
N LEU A 36 -3.68 18.56 43.95
CA LEU A 36 -3.98 19.79 43.22
C LEU A 36 -4.60 19.46 41.87
N TYR A 37 -5.38 20.39 41.32
CA TYR A 37 -5.60 20.42 39.88
C TYR A 37 -4.28 20.68 39.17
N SER A 38 -4.09 20.03 38.04
CA SER A 38 -2.85 20.09 37.30
C SER A 38 -3.09 19.77 35.83
N THR A 39 -2.06 19.93 35.03
CA THR A 39 -2.00 19.53 33.63
C THR A 39 -0.79 18.63 33.41
N PRO A 40 -0.71 17.88 32.30
CA PRO A 40 0.48 17.11 31.96
C PRO A 40 1.77 17.95 31.92
N SER A 41 1.69 19.22 31.50
CA SER A 41 2.85 20.13 31.50
C SER A 41 3.30 20.50 32.92
N ILE A 42 2.37 20.90 33.81
CA ILE A 42 2.70 21.22 35.21
C ILE A 42 3.29 19.99 35.92
N TYR A 43 2.74 18.80 35.67
CA TYR A 43 3.33 17.56 36.18
C TYR A 43 4.76 17.38 35.66
N THR A 44 4.99 17.55 34.36
CA THR A 44 6.31 17.38 33.74
C THR A 44 7.34 18.39 34.28
N ASP A 45 6.96 19.64 34.46
CA ASP A 45 7.82 20.68 35.05
C ASP A 45 8.25 20.29 36.46
N ALA A 46 7.32 19.79 37.28
CA ALA A 46 7.63 19.31 38.62
C ALA A 46 8.53 18.06 38.61
N LYS A 47 8.38 17.15 37.63
CA LYS A 47 9.28 16.00 37.46
C LYS A 47 10.67 16.42 37.02
N ASN A 48 10.79 17.40 36.14
CA ASN A 48 12.06 17.94 35.65
C ASN A 48 12.83 18.71 36.74
N ALA A 49 12.11 19.48 37.59
CA ALA A 49 12.72 20.21 38.70
C ALA A 49 13.15 19.31 39.87
N ALA A 50 12.67 18.05 39.92
CA ALA A 50 13.09 17.09 40.92
C ALA A 50 14.55 16.67 40.68
N ASN A 51 15.34 16.57 41.75
CA ASN A 51 16.71 16.05 41.70
C ASN A 51 16.71 14.52 41.56
N GLN A 52 16.28 14.03 40.38
CA GLN A 52 16.07 12.62 40.08
C GLN A 52 16.74 12.22 38.77
N LEU A 53 17.33 11.02 38.74
CA LEU A 53 17.83 10.40 37.52
C LEU A 53 16.72 9.54 36.88
N TRP A 54 16.61 9.61 35.55
CA TRP A 54 15.61 8.88 34.77
C TRP A 54 16.28 7.76 33.95
N PRO A 55 15.68 6.57 33.86
CA PRO A 55 16.19 5.51 33.00
C PRO A 55 16.09 5.90 31.53
N LEU A 56 17.01 5.39 30.72
CA LEU A 56 17.01 5.57 29.27
C LEU A 56 16.03 4.57 28.63
N LYS A 57 15.29 5.03 27.61
CA LYS A 57 14.56 4.20 26.66
C LYS A 57 15.00 4.57 25.24
N THR A 58 15.35 3.57 24.43
CA THR A 58 15.66 3.72 23.00
C THR A 58 14.62 3.02 22.14
N ASP A 59 14.78 3.06 20.81
CA ASP A 59 13.96 2.31 19.85
C ASP A 59 12.46 2.66 19.90
N ASP A 60 11.57 1.68 20.04
CA ASP A 60 10.12 1.86 20.06
C ASP A 60 9.40 0.94 21.07
N TYR A 61 8.06 0.95 21.04
CA TYR A 61 7.19 0.18 21.92
C TYR A 61 6.36 -0.87 21.16
N PHE A 62 6.84 -1.36 20.03
CA PHE A 62 6.14 -2.39 19.24
C PHE A 62 6.73 -3.80 19.43
N PRO A 63 5.92 -4.85 19.25
CA PRO A 63 4.46 -4.83 19.20
C PRO A 63 3.83 -4.69 20.60
N TYR A 64 2.63 -4.09 20.66
CA TYR A 64 1.82 -4.00 21.87
C TYR A 64 1.05 -5.31 22.11
N ALA A 65 0.95 -5.71 23.38
CA ALA A 65 0.07 -6.77 23.84
C ALA A 65 -0.48 -6.42 25.22
N ASP A 66 -1.77 -6.63 25.43
CA ASP A 66 -2.46 -6.46 26.72
C ASP A 66 -2.84 -7.79 27.38
N GLY A 67 -2.47 -8.91 26.75
CA GLY A 67 -2.62 -10.25 27.29
C GLY A 67 -1.75 -11.27 26.55
N PRO A 68 -1.57 -12.48 27.12
CA PRO A 68 -0.69 -13.51 26.56
C PRO A 68 -1.03 -13.89 25.11
N TYR A 69 -2.31 -13.90 24.74
CA TYR A 69 -2.81 -14.29 23.42
C TYR A 69 -3.34 -13.10 22.61
N ALA A 70 -3.05 -11.87 23.05
CA ALA A 70 -3.64 -10.64 22.55
C ALA A 70 -2.57 -9.66 22.06
N TYR A 71 -1.82 -10.05 21.03
CA TYR A 71 -0.89 -9.13 20.35
C TYR A 71 -1.66 -8.29 19.34
N TRP A 72 -1.55 -6.97 19.46
CA TRP A 72 -2.23 -5.99 18.61
C TRP A 72 -1.41 -5.76 17.34
N THR A 73 -1.24 -6.82 16.56
CA THR A 73 -0.46 -6.79 15.31
C THR A 73 -1.32 -7.04 14.08
N GLY A 74 -2.61 -7.34 14.27
CA GLY A 74 -3.58 -7.51 13.20
C GLY A 74 -3.91 -6.20 12.49
N PHE A 75 -4.04 -5.11 13.26
CA PHE A 75 -4.35 -3.78 12.70
C PHE A 75 -3.26 -3.22 11.80
N PHE A 76 -2.05 -3.79 11.82
CA PHE A 76 -1.02 -3.45 10.84
C PHE A 76 -1.47 -3.74 9.41
N THR A 77 -2.40 -4.68 9.21
CA THR A 77 -2.97 -5.03 7.90
C THR A 77 -4.48 -4.78 7.77
N SER A 78 -5.26 -4.75 8.86
CA SER A 78 -6.73 -4.56 8.81
C SER A 78 -7.16 -3.41 7.90
N ARG A 79 -8.20 -3.61 7.08
CA ARG A 79 -8.69 -2.64 6.07
C ARG A 79 -7.61 -2.16 5.11
N PRO A 80 -6.91 -3.07 4.40
CA PRO A 80 -5.79 -2.71 3.54
C PRO A 80 -6.22 -1.84 2.34
N GLY A 81 -7.50 -1.86 1.94
CA GLY A 81 -8.08 -0.93 0.96
C GLY A 81 -8.00 0.52 1.43
N LEU A 82 -8.47 0.81 2.65
CA LEU A 82 -8.39 2.15 3.25
C LEU A 82 -6.94 2.60 3.44
N LYS A 83 -6.07 1.75 3.99
CA LYS A 83 -4.63 2.05 4.17
C LYS A 83 -3.97 2.50 2.87
N ARG A 84 -4.31 1.86 1.76
CA ARG A 84 -3.80 2.26 0.43
C ARG A 84 -4.36 3.59 -0.03
N TYR A 85 -5.64 3.83 0.21
CA TYR A 85 -6.30 5.06 -0.20
C TYR A 85 -5.70 6.27 0.53
N VAL A 86 -5.41 6.12 1.83
CA VAL A 86 -4.69 7.13 2.62
C VAL A 86 -3.29 7.38 2.06
N ARG A 87 -2.50 6.33 1.77
CA ARG A 87 -1.15 6.50 1.16
C ARG A 87 -1.22 7.18 -0.20
N PHE A 88 -2.18 6.79 -1.04
CA PHE A 88 -2.40 7.36 -2.37
C PHE A 88 -2.64 8.87 -2.27
N LEU A 89 -3.63 9.25 -1.46
CA LEU A 89 -4.06 10.64 -1.34
C LEU A 89 -3.04 11.49 -0.59
N SER A 90 -2.24 10.92 0.31
CA SER A 90 -1.12 11.63 0.92
C SER A 90 -0.07 12.06 -0.13
N GLY A 91 0.31 11.16 -1.04
CA GLY A 91 1.20 11.48 -2.16
C GLY A 91 0.60 12.49 -3.13
N TYR A 92 -0.69 12.33 -3.47
CA TYR A 92 -1.42 13.25 -4.33
C TYR A 92 -1.55 14.65 -3.71
N TYR A 93 -1.85 14.74 -2.42
CA TYR A 93 -1.96 15.99 -1.66
C TYR A 93 -0.62 16.74 -1.59
N LEU A 94 0.51 16.03 -1.51
CA LEU A 94 1.84 16.64 -1.63
C LEU A 94 2.03 17.27 -3.01
N ALA A 95 1.74 16.55 -4.09
CA ALA A 95 1.86 17.07 -5.45
C ALA A 95 0.92 18.27 -5.70
N MET A 96 -0.32 18.18 -5.22
CA MET A 96 -1.31 19.26 -5.32
C MET A 96 -0.81 20.55 -4.64
N ARG A 97 -0.30 20.48 -3.40
CA ARG A 97 0.22 21.66 -2.69
C ARG A 97 1.38 22.34 -3.42
N GLN A 98 2.27 21.56 -4.04
CA GLN A 98 3.37 22.10 -4.84
C GLN A 98 2.84 22.85 -6.07
N LEU A 99 1.93 22.24 -6.83
CA LEU A 99 1.35 22.82 -8.04
C LEU A 99 0.55 24.09 -7.72
N GLU A 100 -0.26 24.06 -6.67
CA GLU A 100 -1.04 25.21 -6.21
C GLU A 100 -0.12 26.36 -5.78
N PHE A 101 0.97 26.06 -5.05
CA PHE A 101 1.98 27.04 -4.69
C PHE A 101 2.60 27.69 -5.92
N PHE A 102 3.03 26.90 -6.91
CA PHE A 102 3.61 27.43 -8.15
C PHE A 102 2.61 28.24 -8.99
N ALA A 103 1.33 27.88 -8.97
CA ALA A 103 0.26 28.62 -9.63
C ALA A 103 -0.15 29.92 -8.88
N GLY A 104 0.44 30.19 -7.72
CA GLY A 104 0.21 31.41 -6.93
C GLY A 104 -1.08 31.41 -6.13
N ASN A 105 -1.58 30.23 -5.73
CA ASN A 105 -2.75 30.05 -4.86
C ASN A 105 -4.00 30.85 -5.32
N ARG A 106 -4.30 30.78 -6.62
CA ARG A 106 -5.34 31.60 -7.27
C ARG A 106 -6.74 30.99 -7.24
N SER A 107 -6.91 29.73 -6.80
CA SER A 107 -8.22 29.11 -6.70
C SER A 107 -8.99 29.69 -5.51
N THR A 108 -10.02 30.47 -5.79
CA THR A 108 -10.94 31.03 -4.77
C THR A 108 -12.09 30.08 -4.43
N ILE A 109 -12.23 28.96 -5.16
CA ILE A 109 -13.38 28.05 -5.10
C ILE A 109 -13.05 26.77 -4.31
N TYR A 110 -11.86 26.22 -4.53
CA TYR A 110 -11.38 25.02 -3.84
C TYR A 110 -9.98 25.28 -3.30
N ASN A 111 -9.75 24.92 -2.04
CA ASN A 111 -8.47 25.10 -1.37
C ASN A 111 -7.98 23.77 -0.79
N THR A 112 -6.76 23.79 -0.25
CA THR A 112 -6.11 22.59 0.30
C THR A 112 -6.73 22.05 1.59
N PHE A 113 -7.62 22.80 2.24
CA PHE A 113 -8.07 22.47 3.60
C PHE A 113 -8.98 21.25 3.64
N ASP A 114 -9.80 21.01 2.62
CA ASP A 114 -10.72 19.87 2.62
C ASP A 114 -10.00 18.52 2.62
N LEU A 115 -9.00 18.35 1.73
CA LEU A 115 -8.20 17.12 1.71
C LEU A 115 -7.24 17.07 2.92
N ALA A 116 -6.80 18.22 3.45
CA ALA A 116 -6.03 18.28 4.68
C ALA A 116 -6.80 17.74 5.88
N ASP A 117 -8.06 18.18 6.05
CA ASP A 117 -8.96 17.72 7.12
C ASP A 117 -9.24 16.23 6.97
N ALA A 118 -9.65 15.78 5.78
CA ALA A 118 -9.93 14.37 5.53
C ALA A 118 -8.72 13.46 5.78
N LEU A 119 -7.52 13.86 5.33
CA LEU A 119 -6.29 13.10 5.61
C LEU A 119 -5.89 13.17 7.09
N GLY A 120 -6.10 14.31 7.75
CA GLY A 120 -5.86 14.50 9.19
C GLY A 120 -6.74 13.59 10.03
N ILE A 121 -8.05 13.59 9.77
CA ILE A 121 -9.02 12.67 10.39
C ILE A 121 -8.63 11.22 10.11
N ALA A 122 -8.21 10.90 8.88
CA ALA A 122 -7.80 9.54 8.53
C ALA A 122 -6.54 9.06 9.28
N GLN A 123 -5.76 9.94 9.92
CA GLN A 123 -4.64 9.54 10.80
C GLN A 123 -5.08 9.16 12.22
N HIS A 124 -6.37 9.34 12.57
CA HIS A 124 -6.92 8.86 13.84
C HIS A 124 -6.60 7.38 14.06
N HIS A 125 -6.36 6.99 15.31
CA HIS A 125 -5.90 5.65 15.65
C HIS A 125 -6.96 4.55 15.45
N ASP A 126 -8.20 4.90 15.10
CA ASP A 126 -9.23 3.96 14.60
C ASP A 126 -9.55 4.10 13.12
N ALA A 127 -8.92 5.05 12.42
CA ALA A 127 -9.12 5.27 11.00
C ALA A 127 -8.14 4.43 10.16
N VAL A 128 -6.93 4.92 9.90
CA VAL A 128 -5.94 4.19 9.09
C VAL A 128 -5.50 2.86 9.71
N SER A 129 -5.65 2.68 11.02
CA SER A 129 -5.47 1.39 11.71
C SER A 129 -6.46 0.31 11.23
N GLY A 130 -7.62 0.73 10.72
CA GLY A 130 -8.67 -0.16 10.27
C GLY A 130 -9.49 -0.76 11.42
N THR A 131 -9.57 -0.07 12.56
CA THR A 131 -10.20 -0.59 13.79
C THR A 131 -11.53 0.07 14.18
N ALA A 132 -12.04 0.99 13.35
CA ALA A 132 -13.41 1.47 13.45
C ALA A 132 -14.43 0.48 12.87
N LYS A 133 -15.71 0.70 13.21
CA LYS A 133 -16.86 0.04 12.59
C LYS A 133 -16.91 0.27 11.08
N GLN A 134 -17.64 -0.58 10.37
CA GLN A 134 -17.74 -0.50 8.91
C GLN A 134 -18.30 0.86 8.44
N HIS A 135 -19.42 1.31 9.01
CA HIS A 135 -20.03 2.57 8.58
C HIS A 135 -19.14 3.80 8.84
N THR A 136 -18.31 3.78 9.89
CA THR A 136 -17.32 4.84 10.17
C THR A 136 -16.17 4.78 9.16
N THR A 137 -15.73 3.57 8.80
CA THR A 137 -14.75 3.36 7.72
C THR A 137 -15.25 3.91 6.39
N ASP A 138 -16.52 3.67 6.07
CA ASP A 138 -17.17 4.19 4.87
C ASP A 138 -17.22 5.74 4.89
N ASP A 139 -17.47 6.35 6.05
CA ASP A 139 -17.41 7.81 6.23
C ASP A 139 -15.99 8.36 6.03
N TYR A 140 -14.95 7.69 6.54
CA TYR A 140 -13.55 8.07 6.25
C TYR A 140 -13.27 8.04 4.74
N ALA A 141 -13.64 6.96 4.05
CA ALA A 141 -13.46 6.84 2.61
C ALA A 141 -14.24 7.92 1.84
N LYS A 142 -15.47 8.23 2.26
CA LYS A 142 -16.29 9.31 1.69
C LYS A 142 -15.62 10.68 1.83
N ARG A 143 -15.12 11.03 3.03
CA ARG A 143 -14.40 12.29 3.28
C ARG A 143 -13.17 12.41 2.41
N LEU A 144 -12.38 11.34 2.34
CA LEU A 144 -11.20 11.25 1.49
C LEU A 144 -11.56 11.46 0.00
N ALA A 145 -12.64 10.85 -0.48
CA ALA A 145 -13.11 11.01 -1.85
C ALA A 145 -13.57 12.45 -2.16
N ILE A 146 -14.28 13.10 -1.25
CA ILE A 146 -14.67 14.52 -1.38
C ILE A 146 -13.42 15.40 -1.46
N GLY A 147 -12.46 15.20 -0.56
CA GLY A 147 -11.19 15.94 -0.58
C GLY A 147 -10.39 15.69 -1.87
N ALA A 148 -10.34 14.44 -2.35
CA ALA A 148 -9.65 14.07 -3.58
C ALA A 148 -10.25 14.77 -4.82
N SER A 149 -11.58 14.80 -4.93
CA SER A 149 -12.27 15.47 -6.05
C SER A 149 -11.95 16.97 -6.09
N LYS A 150 -11.93 17.64 -4.93
CA LYS A 150 -11.54 19.06 -4.84
C LYS A 150 -10.06 19.26 -5.20
N ALA A 151 -9.18 18.36 -4.75
CA ALA A 151 -7.76 18.38 -5.07
C ALA A 151 -7.51 18.20 -6.58
N GLU A 152 -8.28 17.37 -7.27
CA GLU A 152 -8.20 17.19 -8.72
C GLU A 152 -8.48 18.47 -9.49
N ALA A 153 -9.48 19.24 -9.07
CA ALA A 153 -9.79 20.53 -9.68
C ALA A 153 -8.63 21.54 -9.50
N VAL A 154 -8.00 21.56 -8.33
CA VAL A 154 -6.82 22.39 -8.05
C VAL A 154 -5.62 21.97 -8.90
N VAL A 155 -5.34 20.68 -9.00
CA VAL A 155 -4.23 20.16 -9.85
C VAL A 155 -4.47 20.51 -11.32
N SER A 156 -5.67 20.27 -11.83
CA SER A 156 -6.04 20.52 -13.24
C SER A 156 -5.88 22.01 -13.59
N SER A 157 -6.44 22.90 -12.77
CA SER A 157 -6.33 24.35 -12.98
C SER A 157 -4.89 24.86 -12.83
N SER A 158 -4.14 24.36 -11.86
CA SER A 158 -2.74 24.75 -11.63
C SER A 158 -1.85 24.34 -12.81
N LEU A 159 -1.98 23.10 -13.29
CA LEU A 159 -1.24 22.63 -14.46
C LEU A 159 -1.63 23.39 -15.72
N ALA A 160 -2.91 23.69 -15.91
CA ALA A 160 -3.37 24.49 -17.06
C ALA A 160 -2.73 25.88 -17.07
N TYR A 161 -2.67 26.54 -15.92
CA TYR A 161 -2.02 27.83 -15.76
C TYR A 161 -0.51 27.74 -16.04
N LEU A 162 0.18 26.81 -15.39
CA LEU A 162 1.63 26.62 -15.51
C LEU A 162 2.08 26.22 -16.92
N ALA A 163 1.26 25.44 -17.63
CA ALA A 163 1.54 25.03 -19.00
C ALA A 163 1.19 26.10 -20.05
N SER A 164 0.42 27.14 -19.70
CA SER A 164 0.02 28.20 -20.63
C SER A 164 1.16 29.21 -20.88
N LYS A 165 1.35 29.62 -22.14
CA LYS A 165 2.39 30.60 -22.53
C LYS A 165 1.98 32.06 -22.30
N HIS A 166 0.70 32.34 -22.01
CA HIS A 166 0.18 33.70 -21.89
C HIS A 166 0.07 34.13 -20.42
N SER A 167 1.00 34.97 -19.98
CA SER A 167 1.08 35.51 -18.62
C SER A 167 0.18 36.73 -18.37
N SER A 168 -0.74 37.10 -19.27
CA SER A 168 -1.36 38.43 -19.25
C SER A 168 -2.88 38.53 -19.26
N ASP A 169 -3.65 37.46 -19.50
CA ASP A 169 -5.11 37.57 -19.40
C ASP A 169 -5.63 36.87 -18.15
N GLN A 170 -6.31 37.65 -17.31
CA GLN A 170 -7.05 37.26 -16.12
C GLN A 170 -8.24 36.32 -16.44
N SER A 171 -8.17 35.46 -17.45
CA SER A 171 -9.17 34.42 -17.65
C SER A 171 -8.89 33.31 -16.64
N SER A 172 -9.71 33.26 -15.60
CA SER A 172 -9.86 32.14 -14.68
C SER A 172 -9.68 30.82 -15.44
N ALA A 173 -8.58 30.11 -15.21
CA ALA A 173 -8.38 28.77 -15.75
C ALA A 173 -9.58 27.93 -15.32
N VAL A 174 -10.46 27.62 -16.26
CA VAL A 174 -11.68 26.86 -15.99
C VAL A 174 -11.23 25.48 -15.51
N ALA A 175 -11.80 25.00 -14.39
CA ALA A 175 -11.46 23.74 -13.74
C ALA A 175 -11.56 22.49 -14.65
N SER A 176 -12.02 22.64 -15.89
CA SER A 176 -12.26 21.60 -16.89
C SER A 176 -11.16 21.44 -17.96
N THR A 177 -9.91 21.82 -17.69
CA THR A 177 -8.85 21.78 -18.74
C THR A 177 -8.23 20.40 -18.90
N PHE A 178 -7.88 19.72 -17.80
CA PHE A 178 -7.34 18.36 -17.81
C PHE A 178 -8.24 17.37 -17.09
N SER A 179 -8.34 16.17 -17.67
CA SER A 179 -8.94 14.99 -17.03
C SER A 179 -7.86 14.13 -16.38
N GLN A 180 -8.18 13.52 -15.24
CA GLN A 180 -7.27 12.65 -14.48
C GLN A 180 -7.92 11.28 -14.26
N CYS A 181 -7.11 10.26 -14.00
CA CYS A 181 -7.58 8.88 -13.86
C CYS A 181 -7.06 8.24 -12.58
N GLN A 182 -7.94 8.11 -11.57
CA GLN A 182 -7.60 7.49 -10.28
C GLN A 182 -7.80 5.97 -10.24
N LEU A 183 -8.46 5.42 -11.26
CA LEU A 183 -8.86 4.00 -11.33
C LEU A 183 -8.05 3.20 -12.36
N LEU A 184 -6.81 3.63 -12.63
CA LEU A 184 -5.87 2.90 -13.49
C LEU A 184 -5.57 1.48 -12.97
N ASN A 185 -5.68 1.25 -11.67
CA ASN A 185 -5.54 -0.06 -11.05
C ASN A 185 -6.54 -1.12 -11.53
N ILE A 186 -7.72 -0.70 -11.97
CA ILE A 186 -8.75 -1.56 -12.57
C ILE A 186 -8.94 -1.27 -14.06
N SER A 187 -7.90 -0.75 -14.71
CA SER A 187 -7.91 -0.37 -16.14
C SER A 187 -8.96 0.66 -16.54
N TYR A 188 -9.44 1.51 -15.62
CA TYR A 188 -10.45 2.53 -15.91
C TYR A 188 -9.87 3.94 -16.04
N CYS A 189 -9.82 4.43 -17.27
CA CYS A 189 -9.40 5.77 -17.63
C CYS A 189 -10.10 6.22 -18.93
N PRO A 190 -11.35 6.72 -18.86
CA PRO A 190 -12.11 7.13 -20.04
C PRO A 190 -11.36 8.04 -21.03
N PRO A 191 -10.57 9.05 -20.58
CA PRO A 191 -9.82 9.93 -21.48
C PRO A 191 -8.81 9.23 -22.40
N THR A 192 -8.29 8.06 -22.01
CA THR A 192 -7.31 7.30 -22.83
C THR A 192 -7.94 6.15 -23.61
N GLU A 193 -9.19 5.80 -23.29
CA GLU A 193 -9.93 4.71 -23.91
C GLU A 193 -10.75 5.15 -25.12
N ASP A 194 -11.15 6.41 -25.18
CA ASP A 194 -11.92 6.96 -26.30
C ASP A 194 -11.08 7.06 -27.58
N ASN A 195 -11.74 6.95 -28.73
CA ASN A 195 -11.07 6.98 -30.04
C ASN A 195 -10.40 8.34 -30.27
N ILE A 196 -9.13 8.31 -30.66
CA ILE A 196 -8.38 9.53 -31.00
C ILE A 196 -8.80 9.98 -32.41
N PRO A 197 -9.36 11.20 -32.59
CA PRO A 197 -9.73 11.70 -33.91
C PRO A 197 -8.51 11.82 -34.82
N GLU A 198 -8.64 11.56 -36.13
CA GLU A 198 -7.48 11.49 -37.05
C GLU A 198 -6.63 12.78 -37.10
N ALA A 199 -7.24 13.94 -36.87
CA ALA A 199 -6.58 15.24 -36.88
C ALA A 199 -6.15 15.74 -35.48
N LYS A 200 -6.19 14.88 -34.45
CA LYS A 200 -5.87 15.25 -33.07
C LYS A 200 -4.95 14.23 -32.41
N ASP A 201 -4.23 14.71 -31.42
CA ASP A 201 -3.41 13.89 -30.54
C ASP A 201 -4.04 13.88 -29.14
N LEU A 202 -3.94 12.76 -28.44
CA LEU A 202 -4.14 12.70 -27.00
C LEU A 202 -2.90 13.29 -26.32
N VAL A 203 -3.08 14.38 -25.59
CA VAL A 203 -2.02 15.07 -24.85
C VAL A 203 -1.93 14.49 -23.45
N VAL A 204 -0.75 13.99 -23.09
CA VAL A 204 -0.45 13.44 -21.76
C VAL A 204 0.59 14.33 -21.08
N VAL A 205 0.17 15.02 -20.01
CA VAL A 205 1.05 15.83 -19.17
C VAL A 205 1.38 15.05 -17.91
N LEU A 206 2.68 14.92 -17.62
CA LEU A 206 3.17 14.18 -16.46
C LEU A 206 3.93 15.13 -15.54
N TYR A 207 3.49 15.22 -14.29
CA TYR A 207 4.14 16.01 -13.26
C TYR A 207 4.97 15.12 -12.33
N ASN A 208 6.18 15.54 -12.02
CA ASN A 208 7.07 14.87 -11.07
C ASN A 208 7.17 15.70 -9.77
N PRO A 209 6.56 15.24 -8.67
CA PRO A 209 6.60 15.97 -7.39
C PRO A 209 7.92 15.81 -6.62
N LEU A 210 8.90 15.08 -7.16
CA LEU A 210 10.19 14.85 -6.51
C LEU A 210 11.21 15.93 -6.88
N GLY A 211 12.13 16.23 -5.95
CA GLY A 211 13.24 17.17 -6.17
C GLY A 211 14.37 16.66 -7.07
N TRP A 212 14.17 15.54 -7.77
CA TRP A 212 15.18 14.89 -8.62
C TRP A 212 14.54 14.42 -9.93
N ASN A 213 15.35 14.35 -10.99
CA ASN A 213 14.90 13.88 -12.31
C ASN A 213 14.40 12.44 -12.21
N ARG A 214 13.25 12.15 -12.82
CA ARG A 214 12.64 10.82 -12.77
C ARG A 214 12.41 10.27 -14.16
N THR A 215 12.95 9.09 -14.39
CA THR A 215 12.67 8.27 -15.57
C THR A 215 11.80 7.10 -15.15
N ASP A 216 10.65 6.93 -15.80
CA ASP A 216 9.69 5.90 -15.45
C ASP A 216 8.96 5.33 -16.67
N ILE A 217 8.21 4.25 -16.47
CA ILE A 217 7.36 3.66 -17.51
C ILE A 217 5.92 4.07 -17.21
N VAL A 218 5.33 4.85 -18.13
CA VAL A 218 3.90 5.13 -18.08
C VAL A 218 3.15 3.97 -18.71
N ARG A 219 2.04 3.58 -18.08
CA ARG A 219 1.18 2.47 -18.50
C ARG A 219 -0.28 2.94 -18.48
N ILE A 220 -0.89 3.11 -19.66
CA ILE A 220 -2.26 3.61 -19.81
C ILE A 220 -3.13 2.64 -20.63
N PRO A 221 -4.42 2.51 -20.30
CA PRO A 221 -5.31 1.63 -21.05
C PRO A 221 -5.76 2.29 -22.36
N VAL A 222 -5.73 1.54 -23.46
CA VAL A 222 -6.12 2.00 -24.81
C VAL A 222 -6.86 0.91 -25.58
N ASN A 223 -7.69 1.33 -26.54
CA ASN A 223 -8.42 0.41 -27.44
C ASN A 223 -7.70 0.18 -28.78
N GLU A 224 -6.83 1.11 -29.18
CA GLU A 224 -6.16 1.09 -30.47
C GLU A 224 -4.77 0.43 -30.40
N ALA A 225 -4.47 -0.46 -31.35
CA ALA A 225 -3.24 -1.24 -31.39
C ALA A 225 -2.09 -0.60 -32.21
N ASN A 226 -2.32 0.60 -32.79
CA ASN A 226 -1.38 1.25 -33.70
C ASN A 226 -1.23 2.74 -33.38
N LEU A 227 -0.76 3.01 -32.17
CA LEU A 227 -0.49 4.36 -31.68
C LEU A 227 1.02 4.65 -31.74
N ALA A 228 1.35 5.87 -32.13
CA ALA A 228 2.68 6.45 -31.99
C ALA A 228 2.69 7.40 -30.79
N VAL A 229 3.77 7.36 -30.01
CA VAL A 229 3.99 8.29 -28.90
C VAL A 229 5.17 9.19 -29.24
N LYS A 230 4.98 10.51 -29.13
CA LYS A 230 6.02 11.51 -29.34
C LYS A 230 6.29 12.33 -28.09
N ASP A 231 7.54 12.71 -27.91
CA ASP A 231 7.93 13.71 -26.90
C ASP A 231 7.64 15.15 -27.36
N SER A 232 7.90 16.13 -26.50
CA SER A 232 7.73 17.56 -26.79
C SER A 232 8.65 18.10 -27.90
N SER A 233 9.70 17.36 -28.28
CA SER A 233 10.60 17.70 -29.39
C SER A 233 10.18 17.03 -30.71
N GLY A 234 9.11 16.23 -30.71
CA GLY A 234 8.59 15.52 -31.87
C GLY A 234 9.27 14.16 -32.14
N ASN A 235 10.14 13.68 -31.25
CA ASN A 235 10.80 12.39 -31.41
C ASN A 235 9.84 11.25 -31.08
N ASN A 236 9.83 10.20 -31.91
CA ASN A 236 9.05 8.99 -31.63
C ASN A 236 9.71 8.16 -30.52
N LEU A 237 8.91 7.69 -29.56
CA LEU A 237 9.35 6.84 -28.47
C LEU A 237 9.16 5.35 -28.78
N GLU A 238 10.00 4.51 -28.17
CA GLU A 238 9.77 3.06 -28.14
C GLU A 238 8.53 2.77 -27.27
N VAL A 239 7.59 2.02 -27.84
CA VAL A 239 6.34 1.63 -27.18
C VAL A 239 6.24 0.11 -27.05
N GLN A 240 5.55 -0.35 -26.01
CA GLN A 240 5.18 -1.74 -25.83
C GLN A 240 3.68 -1.84 -25.55
N TYR A 241 3.04 -2.84 -26.13
CA TYR A 241 1.65 -3.19 -25.84
C TYR A 241 1.61 -4.46 -24.97
N VAL A 242 0.76 -4.44 -23.95
CA VAL A 242 0.45 -5.61 -23.12
C VAL A 242 -1.07 -5.77 -23.10
N ASP A 243 -1.59 -6.98 -23.30
CA ASP A 243 -3.03 -7.20 -23.24
C ASP A 243 -3.57 -6.93 -21.82
N VAL A 244 -4.77 -6.37 -21.72
CA VAL A 244 -5.50 -6.36 -20.45
C VAL A 244 -5.95 -7.80 -20.15
N ASP A 245 -5.57 -8.32 -18.98
CA ASP A 245 -5.91 -9.67 -18.55
C ASP A 245 -7.36 -9.77 -18.06
N SER A 246 -7.88 -10.99 -17.99
CA SER A 246 -9.27 -11.23 -17.59
C SER A 246 -9.54 -10.86 -16.13
N VAL A 247 -8.57 -11.04 -15.21
CA VAL A 247 -8.75 -10.69 -13.80
C VAL A 247 -8.94 -9.18 -13.65
N THR A 248 -8.13 -8.38 -14.34
CA THR A 248 -8.28 -6.93 -14.39
C THR A 248 -9.61 -6.52 -15.05
N ALA A 249 -10.03 -7.20 -16.13
CA ALA A 249 -11.30 -6.91 -16.80
C ALA A 249 -12.52 -7.21 -15.91
N ASP A 250 -12.47 -8.28 -15.12
CA ASP A 250 -13.52 -8.65 -14.17
C ASP A 250 -13.58 -7.66 -13.01
N LEU A 251 -12.41 -7.28 -12.46
CA LEU A 251 -12.30 -6.21 -11.45
C LEU A 251 -12.91 -4.90 -11.98
N ARG A 252 -12.56 -4.49 -13.20
CA ARG A 252 -13.12 -3.29 -13.84
C ARG A 252 -14.65 -3.32 -13.86
N THR A 253 -15.22 -4.44 -14.31
CA THR A 253 -16.66 -4.59 -14.49
C THR A 253 -17.40 -4.39 -13.17
N PHE A 254 -16.92 -5.03 -12.11
CA PHE A 254 -17.56 -4.96 -10.79
C PHE A 254 -17.28 -3.62 -10.08
N TYR A 255 -16.02 -3.21 -9.98
CA TYR A 255 -15.63 -2.07 -9.14
C TYR A 255 -15.92 -0.70 -9.75
N VAL A 256 -15.92 -0.55 -11.08
CA VAL A 256 -16.40 0.71 -11.67
C VAL A 256 -17.88 0.92 -11.33
N LYS A 257 -18.67 -0.15 -11.37
CA LYS A 257 -20.08 -0.10 -10.99
C LYS A 257 -20.26 0.21 -9.50
N ALA A 258 -19.48 -0.44 -8.63
CA ALA A 258 -19.55 -0.21 -7.19
C ALA A 258 -19.12 1.22 -6.79
N TYR A 259 -18.08 1.77 -7.43
CA TYR A 259 -17.53 3.08 -7.08
C TYR A 259 -18.25 4.26 -7.73
N LEU A 260 -18.66 4.11 -9.00
CA LEU A 260 -19.22 5.21 -9.79
C LEU A 260 -20.73 5.07 -10.04
N GLY A 261 -21.34 3.94 -9.70
CA GLY A 261 -22.75 3.67 -10.00
C GLY A 261 -23.06 3.50 -11.49
N LEU A 262 -22.03 3.30 -12.33
CA LEU A 262 -22.14 3.23 -13.79
C LEU A 262 -21.59 1.90 -14.31
N SER A 263 -22.25 1.34 -15.33
CA SER A 263 -21.72 0.20 -16.07
C SER A 263 -20.60 0.68 -17.02
N PRO A 264 -19.34 0.22 -16.85
CA PRO A 264 -18.27 0.62 -17.74
C PRO A 264 -18.50 0.11 -19.17
N LYS A 265 -17.97 0.84 -20.16
CA LYS A 265 -17.75 0.27 -21.51
C LYS A 265 -16.88 -0.98 -21.40
N LYS A 266 -16.92 -1.83 -22.44
CA LYS A 266 -16.05 -3.01 -22.58
C LYS A 266 -14.61 -2.67 -22.19
N ALA A 267 -13.97 -3.55 -21.41
CA ALA A 267 -12.60 -3.36 -20.97
C ALA A 267 -11.67 -3.06 -22.16
N PRO A 268 -10.72 -2.12 -22.00
CA PRO A 268 -9.75 -1.79 -23.03
C PRO A 268 -8.96 -3.04 -23.40
N LYS A 269 -8.53 -3.13 -24.67
CA LYS A 269 -7.81 -4.32 -25.14
C LYS A 269 -6.36 -4.34 -24.66
N TYR A 270 -5.73 -3.17 -24.56
CA TYR A 270 -4.30 -3.08 -24.34
C TYR A 270 -3.95 -2.04 -23.27
N TRP A 271 -2.83 -2.30 -22.62
CA TRP A 271 -1.98 -1.32 -21.97
C TRP A 271 -0.96 -0.83 -22.99
N LEU A 272 -0.89 0.48 -23.19
CA LEU A 272 0.20 1.15 -23.90
C LEU A 272 1.26 1.59 -22.90
N LEU A 273 2.49 1.12 -23.11
CA LEU A 273 3.65 1.43 -22.28
C LEU A 273 4.67 2.24 -23.06
N PHE A 274 5.24 3.25 -22.43
CA PHE A 274 6.34 4.05 -22.96
C PHE A 274 7.17 4.65 -21.82
N GLN A 275 8.47 4.82 -22.09
CA GLN A 275 9.39 5.41 -21.12
C GLN A 275 9.34 6.94 -21.19
N VAL A 276 9.25 7.57 -20.02
CA VAL A 276 9.19 9.01 -19.86
C VAL A 276 10.37 9.50 -19.03
N SER A 277 10.74 10.77 -19.19
CA SER A 277 11.72 11.46 -18.35
C SER A 277 11.14 12.82 -17.99
N VAL A 278 11.00 13.06 -16.69
CA VAL A 278 10.30 14.24 -16.15
C VAL A 278 11.24 14.96 -15.18
N PRO A 279 11.47 16.27 -15.40
CA PRO A 279 12.41 17.05 -14.58
C PRO A 279 11.99 17.11 -13.11
N PRO A 280 12.91 17.45 -12.19
CA PRO A 280 12.58 17.68 -10.79
C PRO A 280 11.54 18.79 -10.64
N LEU A 281 10.52 18.57 -9.80
CA LEU A 281 9.43 19.54 -9.52
C LEU A 281 8.85 20.18 -10.79
N GLY A 282 8.73 19.40 -11.87
CA GLY A 282 8.36 19.91 -13.18
C GLY A 282 7.51 18.91 -13.96
N TRP A 283 7.21 19.26 -15.20
CA TRP A 283 6.39 18.43 -16.08
C TRP A 283 7.02 18.21 -17.45
N SER A 284 6.60 17.12 -18.09
CA SER A 284 6.88 16.80 -19.48
C SER A 284 5.56 16.51 -20.21
N THR A 285 5.50 16.80 -21.50
CA THR A 285 4.32 16.59 -22.34
C THR A 285 4.61 15.57 -23.43
N TYR A 286 3.69 14.63 -23.61
CA TYR A 286 3.74 13.57 -24.59
C TYR A 286 2.46 13.58 -25.45
N PHE A 287 2.60 13.20 -26.72
CA PHE A 287 1.53 13.22 -27.70
C PHE A 287 1.31 11.82 -28.23
N ILE A 288 0.07 11.34 -28.15
CA ILE A 288 -0.32 10.00 -28.60
C ILE A 288 -1.28 10.14 -29.78
N SER A 289 -0.94 9.53 -30.91
CA SER A 289 -1.75 9.63 -32.12
C SER A 289 -1.71 8.36 -32.95
N LYS A 290 -2.61 8.26 -33.93
CA LYS A 290 -2.65 7.14 -34.87
C LYS A 290 -1.39 7.13 -35.72
N ALA A 291 -0.68 6.01 -35.75
CA ALA A 291 0.53 5.91 -36.56
C ALA A 291 0.18 5.91 -38.06
N THR A 292 0.87 6.74 -38.84
CA THR A 292 0.73 6.81 -40.30
C THR A 292 1.56 5.70 -40.96
N GLY A 293 0.90 4.61 -41.35
CA GLY A 293 1.50 3.46 -42.05
C GLY A 293 1.35 2.12 -41.32
N LYS A 294 1.65 1.00 -42.00
CA LYS A 294 1.74 -0.32 -41.37
C LYS A 294 2.95 -0.34 -40.45
N SER A 295 2.75 -0.02 -39.17
CA SER A 295 3.79 -0.18 -38.15
C SER A 295 4.26 -1.64 -38.11
N THR A 296 5.52 -1.83 -38.48
CA THR A 296 6.22 -3.10 -38.36
C THR A 296 6.44 -3.43 -36.87
N ARG A 297 5.82 -4.53 -36.44
CA ARG A 297 6.03 -5.31 -35.21
C ARG A 297 5.36 -4.78 -33.94
N ARG A 298 4.23 -5.41 -33.60
CA ARG A 298 3.85 -5.71 -32.21
C ARG A 298 5.08 -6.32 -31.51
N LYS A 299 5.83 -5.55 -30.73
CA LYS A 299 6.96 -6.04 -29.92
C LYS A 299 6.54 -6.45 -28.50
N GLY A 300 5.30 -6.89 -28.34
CA GLY A 300 4.90 -7.75 -27.25
C GLY A 300 4.60 -9.09 -27.89
N ASP A 301 5.62 -9.92 -28.08
CA ASP A 301 5.37 -11.27 -28.56
C ASP A 301 4.70 -12.00 -27.39
N LEU A 302 3.40 -12.31 -27.53
CA LEU A 302 2.75 -13.29 -26.68
C LEU A 302 3.37 -14.63 -27.03
N SER A 303 4.56 -14.88 -26.50
CA SER A 303 5.12 -16.21 -26.53
C SER A 303 4.28 -17.05 -25.58
N HIS A 304 3.20 -17.65 -26.08
CA HIS A 304 2.83 -18.99 -25.63
C HIS A 304 4.03 -19.86 -25.97
N LEU A 305 5.04 -19.88 -25.09
CA LEU A 305 6.18 -20.74 -25.28
C LEU A 305 5.65 -22.17 -25.26
N ASN A 306 5.68 -22.80 -26.43
CA ASN A 306 6.02 -24.21 -26.56
C ASN A 306 7.41 -24.39 -25.94
N ASN A 307 7.49 -24.37 -24.60
CA ASN A 307 8.73 -24.65 -23.90
C ASN A 307 9.11 -26.10 -24.21
N LYS A 308 10.37 -26.31 -24.57
CA LYS A 308 11.00 -27.63 -24.41
C LYS A 308 10.76 -28.05 -22.96
N LYS A 309 10.12 -29.20 -22.74
CA LYS A 309 9.87 -29.76 -21.41
C LYS A 309 11.16 -29.73 -20.59
N GLY A 310 11.18 -28.98 -19.48
CA GLY A 310 12.21 -29.06 -18.44
C GLY A 310 13.14 -27.85 -18.24
N GLU A 311 13.05 -26.79 -19.05
CA GLU A 311 13.85 -25.57 -18.81
C GLU A 311 13.06 -24.48 -18.08
N ASN A 312 13.67 -23.91 -17.03
CA ASN A 312 13.12 -22.82 -16.24
C ASN A 312 12.85 -21.57 -17.09
N ILE A 313 11.83 -20.80 -16.70
CA ILE A 313 11.43 -19.57 -17.39
C ILE A 313 12.22 -18.41 -16.80
N GLU A 314 13.11 -17.83 -17.60
CA GLU A 314 13.82 -16.61 -17.22
C GLU A 314 13.15 -15.36 -17.83
N ILE A 315 13.05 -14.30 -17.02
CA ILE A 315 12.60 -12.96 -17.43
C ILE A 315 13.53 -11.87 -16.88
N GLY A 316 13.48 -10.69 -17.52
CA GLY A 316 14.12 -9.46 -17.09
C GLY A 316 14.79 -8.76 -18.28
N PRO A 317 14.25 -7.64 -18.80
CA PRO A 317 14.88 -6.94 -19.92
C PRO A 317 16.16 -6.18 -19.50
N GLY A 318 16.39 -6.01 -18.21
CA GLY A 318 17.51 -5.28 -17.62
C GLY A 318 18.61 -6.16 -17.01
N LYS A 319 19.26 -5.63 -15.96
CA LYS A 319 20.36 -6.30 -15.24
C LYS A 319 19.87 -7.28 -14.19
N LEU A 320 18.72 -6.99 -13.56
CA LEU A 320 18.00 -7.90 -12.69
C LEU A 320 17.26 -8.94 -13.52
N LYS A 321 17.34 -10.19 -13.08
CA LYS A 321 16.75 -11.36 -13.72
C LYS A 321 16.05 -12.21 -12.68
N MET A 322 14.96 -12.86 -13.09
CA MET A 322 14.20 -13.78 -12.28
C MET A 322 13.98 -15.08 -13.04
N SER A 323 14.13 -16.20 -12.34
CA SER A 323 13.89 -17.54 -12.87
C SER A 323 12.69 -18.17 -12.17
N PHE A 324 11.74 -18.65 -12.95
CA PHE A 324 10.54 -19.34 -12.49
C PHE A 324 10.60 -20.82 -12.88
N SER A 325 10.11 -21.67 -12.00
CA SER A 325 10.00 -23.10 -12.24
C SER A 325 9.09 -23.37 -13.43
N SER A 326 9.54 -24.15 -14.41
CA SER A 326 8.62 -24.64 -15.45
C SER A 326 7.61 -25.66 -14.92
N THR A 327 7.87 -26.25 -13.75
CA THR A 327 7.06 -27.32 -13.14
C THR A 327 6.05 -26.76 -12.15
N SER A 328 6.48 -25.89 -11.23
CA SER A 328 5.58 -25.27 -10.24
C SER A 328 5.07 -23.89 -10.65
N GLY A 329 5.68 -23.22 -11.63
CA GLY A 329 5.36 -21.83 -11.95
C GLY A 329 5.77 -20.81 -10.88
N LEU A 330 6.42 -21.24 -9.79
CA LEU A 330 6.84 -20.35 -8.70
C LEU A 330 8.23 -19.77 -8.99
N LEU A 331 8.51 -18.62 -8.36
CA LEU A 331 9.85 -18.03 -8.36
C LEU A 331 10.84 -19.00 -7.71
N GLU A 332 12.01 -19.19 -8.32
CA GLU A 332 13.09 -20.03 -7.77
C GLU A 332 14.38 -19.25 -7.52
N ARG A 333 14.59 -18.14 -8.25
CA ARG A 333 15.86 -17.40 -8.22
C ARG A 333 15.70 -15.95 -8.61
N MET A 334 16.45 -15.09 -7.93
CA MET A 334 16.70 -13.70 -8.30
C MET A 334 18.20 -13.49 -8.42
N TYR A 335 18.64 -12.86 -9.52
CA TYR A 335 20.04 -12.53 -9.68
C TYR A 335 20.24 -11.23 -10.45
N ASN A 336 21.29 -10.49 -10.11
CA ASN A 336 21.63 -9.23 -10.75
C ASN A 336 23.01 -9.36 -11.42
N SER A 337 23.00 -9.35 -12.75
CA SER A 337 24.21 -9.51 -13.57
C SER A 337 25.24 -8.39 -13.41
N LYS A 338 24.84 -7.19 -12.94
CA LYS A 338 25.74 -6.05 -12.72
C LYS A 338 26.47 -6.16 -11.37
N THR A 339 25.75 -6.54 -10.32
CA THR A 339 26.31 -6.60 -8.95
C THR A 339 26.85 -7.99 -8.59
N GLY A 340 26.53 -9.03 -9.37
CA GLY A 340 26.91 -10.42 -9.07
C GLY A 340 26.08 -11.08 -7.98
N VAL A 341 25.09 -10.39 -7.40
CA VAL A 341 24.20 -10.94 -6.38
C VAL A 341 23.32 -12.01 -6.99
N ASN A 342 23.21 -13.13 -6.29
CA ASN A 342 22.52 -14.30 -6.80
C ASN A 342 21.94 -15.13 -5.65
N ILE A 343 20.63 -15.07 -5.49
CA ILE A 343 19.93 -15.63 -4.33
C ILE A 343 18.89 -16.66 -4.82
N PRO A 344 18.95 -17.91 -4.35
CA PRO A 344 17.82 -18.84 -4.43
C PRO A 344 16.69 -18.29 -3.57
N ILE A 345 15.52 -18.07 -4.17
CA ILE A 345 14.38 -17.48 -3.50
C ILE A 345 13.10 -18.12 -4.01
N GLN A 346 12.24 -18.53 -3.09
CA GLN A 346 10.88 -18.97 -3.37
C GLN A 346 9.89 -17.93 -2.86
N GLN A 347 8.92 -17.56 -3.68
CA GLN A 347 7.79 -16.74 -3.25
C GLN A 347 6.51 -17.56 -3.38
N ASN A 348 5.69 -17.58 -2.32
CA ASN A 348 4.39 -18.24 -2.34
C ASN A 348 3.36 -17.52 -1.46
N TYR A 349 2.08 -17.79 -1.69
CA TYR A 349 0.98 -17.37 -0.83
C TYR A 349 0.60 -18.43 0.17
N LEU A 350 0.40 -18.00 1.41
CA LEU A 350 -0.13 -18.83 2.48
C LEU A 350 -1.22 -18.04 3.22
N TRP A 351 -1.93 -18.68 4.13
CA TRP A 351 -2.79 -17.99 5.07
C TRP A 351 -2.73 -18.63 6.46
N TYR A 352 -2.78 -17.78 7.48
CA TYR A 352 -3.03 -18.22 8.85
C TYR A 352 -4.53 -18.38 9.06
N ALA A 353 -4.92 -19.48 9.69
CA ALA A 353 -6.27 -19.65 10.20
C ALA A 353 -6.42 -18.80 11.46
N SER A 354 -7.43 -17.93 11.48
CA SER A 354 -7.74 -17.08 12.63
C SER A 354 -8.28 -17.91 13.78
N SER A 355 -7.76 -17.68 14.98
CA SER A 355 -8.31 -18.29 16.19
C SER A 355 -9.65 -17.66 16.56
N GLU A 356 -10.60 -18.48 17.02
CA GLU A 356 -11.88 -18.05 17.60
C GLU A 356 -11.85 -18.07 19.14
N GLY A 357 -10.66 -18.22 19.73
CA GLY A 357 -10.50 -18.62 21.13
C GLY A 357 -10.42 -20.14 21.29
N ASP A 358 -9.95 -20.57 22.46
CA ASP A 358 -9.94 -21.97 22.88
C ASP A 358 -10.18 -22.08 24.40
N ILE A 359 -10.15 -23.30 24.95
CA ILE A 359 -10.37 -23.53 26.38
C ILE A 359 -9.32 -22.87 27.28
N ARG A 360 -8.14 -22.51 26.74
CA ARG A 360 -7.07 -21.86 27.49
C ARG A 360 -7.27 -20.35 27.56
N ASP A 361 -7.73 -19.77 26.46
CA ASP A 361 -8.02 -18.34 26.38
C ASP A 361 -9.05 -18.09 25.27
N VAL A 362 -10.11 -17.33 25.59
CA VAL A 362 -11.22 -17.02 24.68
C VAL A 362 -10.90 -15.94 23.64
N GLN A 363 -9.71 -15.33 23.67
CA GLN A 363 -9.32 -14.25 22.76
C GLN A 363 -9.39 -14.69 21.28
N ALA A 364 -10.25 -14.07 20.47
CA ALA A 364 -10.26 -14.30 19.02
C ALA A 364 -9.25 -13.40 18.29
N SER A 365 -8.94 -13.72 17.03
CA SER A 365 -8.34 -12.78 16.08
C SER A 365 -9.43 -11.80 15.60
N GLY A 366 -9.11 -10.51 15.51
CA GLY A 366 -10.07 -9.47 15.13
C GLY A 366 -9.39 -8.27 14.46
N ALA A 367 -10.07 -7.12 14.42
CA ALA A 367 -9.56 -5.92 13.76
C ALA A 367 -8.23 -5.43 14.36
N TYR A 368 -8.04 -5.56 15.67
CA TYR A 368 -6.84 -5.19 16.41
C TYR A 368 -5.85 -6.34 16.49
N ILE A 369 -6.35 -7.49 16.96
CA ILE A 369 -5.54 -8.61 17.40
C ILE A 369 -5.29 -9.58 16.26
N PHE A 370 -4.04 -10.02 16.15
CA PHE A 370 -3.66 -11.17 15.35
C PHE A 370 -3.40 -12.35 16.28
N ARG A 371 -4.30 -13.35 16.27
CA ARG A 371 -4.10 -14.63 16.96
C ARG A 371 -4.27 -15.76 15.96
N PRO A 372 -3.20 -16.29 15.35
CA PRO A 372 -3.31 -17.50 14.56
C PRO A 372 -3.71 -18.67 15.46
N ASN A 373 -4.47 -19.64 14.94
CA ASN A 373 -4.97 -20.80 15.70
C ASN A 373 -3.87 -21.79 16.16
N GLY A 374 -2.60 -21.52 15.86
CA GLY A 374 -1.45 -22.34 16.22
C GLY A 374 -1.06 -23.40 15.19
N SER A 375 -1.87 -23.65 14.15
CA SER A 375 -1.45 -24.52 13.05
C SER A 375 -0.42 -23.82 12.16
N SER A 376 0.37 -24.62 11.43
CA SER A 376 1.19 -24.04 10.35
C SER A 376 0.28 -23.38 9.31
N PRO A 377 0.70 -22.25 8.71
CA PRO A 377 -0.11 -21.57 7.72
C PRO A 377 -0.27 -22.46 6.48
N SER A 378 -1.48 -22.45 5.93
CA SER A 378 -1.88 -23.27 4.79
C SER A 378 -1.33 -22.68 3.51
N ILE A 379 -0.67 -23.50 2.69
CA ILE A 379 -0.18 -23.08 1.36
C ILE A 379 -1.37 -22.98 0.41
N VAL A 380 -1.50 -21.85 -0.31
CA VAL A 380 -2.60 -21.64 -1.25
C VAL A 380 -2.47 -22.54 -2.47
N SER A 381 -1.28 -22.58 -3.07
CA SER A 381 -0.97 -23.54 -4.14
C SER A 381 0.51 -23.90 -4.18
N ARG A 382 0.80 -25.13 -4.63
CA ARG A 382 2.17 -25.64 -4.85
C ARG A 382 2.58 -25.58 -6.32
N SER A 383 1.64 -25.40 -7.23
CA SER A 383 1.89 -25.24 -8.67
C SER A 383 0.87 -24.29 -9.28
N VAL A 384 1.33 -23.34 -10.09
CA VAL A 384 0.52 -22.27 -10.67
C VAL A 384 0.67 -22.23 -12.19
N SER A 385 -0.42 -21.88 -12.87
CA SER A 385 -0.36 -21.62 -14.30
C SER A 385 0.36 -20.30 -14.57
N LEU A 386 1.17 -20.29 -15.63
CA LEU A 386 1.94 -19.12 -16.04
C LEU A 386 1.50 -18.61 -17.42
N LYS A 387 1.34 -17.29 -17.52
CA LYS A 387 1.40 -16.56 -18.79
C LYS A 387 2.60 -15.63 -18.74
N VAL A 388 3.46 -15.68 -19.74
CA VAL A 388 4.67 -14.87 -19.82
C VAL A 388 4.53 -13.87 -20.94
N VAL A 389 4.82 -12.61 -20.66
CA VAL A 389 4.91 -11.54 -21.65
C VAL A 389 6.36 -11.06 -21.67
N ARG A 390 6.97 -10.98 -22.85
CA ARG A 390 8.30 -10.40 -23.01
C ARG A 390 8.25 -9.22 -23.96
N GLY A 391 9.00 -8.18 -23.63
CA GLY A 391 9.07 -7.01 -24.48
C GLY A 391 10.20 -6.07 -24.12
N PRO A 392 10.38 -5.01 -24.94
CA PRO A 392 11.52 -4.12 -24.80
C PRO A 392 11.44 -3.22 -23.57
N LEU A 393 10.26 -3.00 -22.97
CA LEU A 393 10.06 -2.12 -21.82
C LEU A 393 9.72 -2.90 -20.54
N VAL A 394 9.05 -4.04 -20.64
CA VAL A 394 8.67 -4.89 -19.50
C VAL A 394 8.61 -6.35 -19.89
N ASP A 395 9.09 -7.21 -19.01
CA ASP A 395 8.72 -8.63 -18.97
C ASP A 395 7.76 -8.87 -17.80
N GLU A 396 6.68 -9.62 -18.04
CA GLU A 396 5.66 -9.94 -17.03
C GLU A 396 5.47 -11.46 -16.91
N VAL A 397 5.28 -11.94 -15.68
CA VAL A 397 4.86 -13.31 -15.37
C VAL A 397 3.57 -13.24 -14.58
N HIS A 398 2.48 -13.69 -15.19
CA HIS A 398 1.16 -13.75 -14.59
C HIS A 398 0.96 -15.13 -13.97
N GLN A 399 0.57 -15.17 -12.70
CA GLN A 399 0.44 -16.36 -11.88
C GLN A 399 -0.97 -16.44 -11.28
N THR A 400 -1.67 -17.55 -11.51
CA THR A 400 -2.95 -17.83 -10.85
C THR A 400 -2.72 -18.86 -9.76
N PHE A 401 -2.78 -18.42 -8.49
CA PHE A 401 -2.57 -19.28 -7.32
C PHE A 401 -3.85 -20.00 -6.91
N SER A 402 -4.99 -19.32 -6.99
CA SER A 402 -6.32 -19.90 -6.75
C SER A 402 -7.37 -19.07 -7.50
N SER A 403 -8.66 -19.39 -7.34
CA SER A 403 -9.75 -18.57 -7.86
C SER A 403 -9.83 -17.16 -7.23
N TRP A 404 -9.14 -16.94 -6.10
CA TRP A 404 -9.19 -15.70 -5.32
C TRP A 404 -7.80 -15.11 -5.03
N ILE A 405 -6.72 -15.69 -5.57
CA ILE A 405 -5.38 -15.09 -5.54
C ILE A 405 -4.74 -15.13 -6.93
N TYR A 406 -4.45 -13.94 -7.44
CA TYR A 406 -3.76 -13.70 -8.68
C TYR A 406 -2.58 -12.74 -8.46
N GLN A 407 -1.48 -12.96 -9.19
CA GLN A 407 -0.28 -12.13 -9.09
C GLN A 407 0.31 -11.85 -10.47
N VAL A 408 0.87 -10.66 -10.65
CA VAL A 408 1.72 -10.32 -11.79
C VAL A 408 3.08 -9.89 -11.27
N THR A 409 4.13 -10.59 -11.65
CA THR A 409 5.52 -10.17 -11.40
C THR A 409 6.06 -9.46 -12.63
N ARG A 410 6.49 -8.21 -12.47
CA ARG A 410 6.98 -7.35 -13.55
C ARG A 410 8.44 -6.97 -13.35
N LEU A 411 9.22 -7.06 -14.43
CA LEU A 411 10.57 -6.51 -14.51
C LEU A 411 10.60 -5.46 -15.62
N TYR A 412 10.59 -4.18 -15.22
CA TYR A 412 10.72 -3.08 -16.17
C TYR A 412 12.17 -2.85 -16.58
N LYS A 413 12.36 -2.39 -17.81
CA LYS A 413 13.66 -1.98 -18.34
C LYS A 413 14.25 -0.85 -17.49
N GLY A 414 15.49 -1.03 -17.07
CA GLY A 414 16.23 -0.03 -16.29
C GLY A 414 15.81 0.08 -14.81
N LYS A 415 14.91 -0.77 -14.32
CA LYS A 415 14.63 -0.88 -12.87
C LYS A 415 15.51 -1.96 -12.25
N ASP A 416 16.00 -1.68 -11.04
CA ASP A 416 16.85 -2.58 -10.24
C ASP A 416 16.03 -3.40 -9.21
N HIS A 417 14.71 -3.50 -9.43
CA HIS A 417 13.79 -4.29 -8.62
C HIS A 417 12.76 -5.00 -9.48
N ALA A 418 12.19 -6.06 -8.92
CA ALA A 418 10.95 -6.64 -9.41
C ALA A 418 9.77 -5.94 -8.76
N GLU A 419 8.73 -5.74 -9.54
CA GLU A 419 7.48 -5.19 -9.07
C GLU A 419 6.44 -6.31 -9.04
N ILE A 420 5.98 -6.68 -7.83
CA ILE A 420 4.98 -7.75 -7.65
C ILE A 420 3.64 -7.09 -7.32
N GLU A 421 2.66 -7.30 -8.18
CA GLU A 421 1.27 -6.86 -8.00
C GLU A 421 0.41 -8.07 -7.60
N TYR A 422 -0.37 -7.92 -6.54
CA TYR A 422 -1.31 -8.94 -6.07
C TYR A 422 -2.76 -8.49 -6.20
N THR A 423 -3.63 -9.47 -6.45
CA THR A 423 -5.09 -9.36 -6.36
C THR A 423 -5.58 -10.50 -5.48
N ILE A 424 -6.08 -10.17 -4.29
CA ILE A 424 -6.52 -11.11 -3.27
C ILE A 424 -7.98 -10.85 -2.95
N GLY A 425 -8.84 -11.81 -3.26
CA GLY A 425 -10.23 -11.86 -2.82
C GLY A 425 -11.21 -12.27 -3.93
N PRO A 426 -12.47 -12.57 -3.56
CA PRO A 426 -12.99 -12.53 -2.20
C PRO A 426 -12.36 -13.65 -1.38
N ILE A 427 -11.92 -13.35 -0.15
CA ILE A 427 -11.36 -14.39 0.71
C ILE A 427 -12.51 -15.33 1.09
N PRO A 428 -12.44 -16.64 0.77
CA PRO A 428 -13.53 -17.56 1.05
C PRO A 428 -13.67 -17.79 2.55
N ASP A 429 -14.90 -17.84 3.04
CA ASP A 429 -15.29 -18.08 4.43
C ASP A 429 -16.45 -19.08 4.57
N ASP A 430 -16.79 -19.78 3.48
CA ASP A 430 -17.80 -20.84 3.42
C ASP A 430 -17.46 -22.04 4.31
N ASP A 431 -16.17 -22.27 4.54
CA ASP A 431 -15.63 -23.24 5.50
C ASP A 431 -15.71 -22.77 6.97
N ARG A 432 -16.25 -21.57 7.22
CA ARG A 432 -16.33 -20.93 8.55
C ARG A 432 -14.96 -20.76 9.22
N VAL A 433 -13.90 -20.55 8.44
CA VAL A 433 -12.56 -20.27 8.96
C VAL A 433 -12.12 -18.88 8.50
N GLY A 434 -11.85 -17.98 9.46
CA GLY A 434 -11.20 -16.70 9.18
C GLY A 434 -9.79 -16.91 8.62
N LYS A 435 -9.40 -16.12 7.61
CA LYS A 435 -8.14 -16.29 6.88
C LYS A 435 -7.36 -14.99 6.81
N GLU A 436 -6.09 -15.08 7.15
CA GLU A 436 -5.14 -13.96 7.18
C GLU A 436 -4.03 -14.27 6.18
N VAL A 437 -4.15 -13.68 4.99
CA VAL A 437 -3.41 -14.05 3.79
C VAL A 437 -2.05 -13.36 3.77
N ILE A 438 -1.00 -14.14 3.57
CA ILE A 438 0.37 -13.67 3.51
C ILE A 438 1.01 -13.99 2.16
N THR A 439 1.94 -13.14 1.74
CA THR A 439 3.00 -13.51 0.80
C THR A 439 4.25 -13.80 1.61
N ARG A 440 4.92 -14.93 1.31
CA ARG A 440 6.17 -15.33 1.97
C ARG A 440 7.26 -15.50 0.93
N MET A 441 8.40 -14.89 1.19
CA MET A 441 9.63 -15.02 0.45
C MET A 441 10.66 -15.78 1.30
N THR A 442 11.04 -16.97 0.84
CA THR A 442 11.99 -17.85 1.51
C THR A 442 13.28 -17.90 0.72
N THR A 443 14.40 -17.59 1.39
CA THR A 443 15.76 -17.62 0.84
C THR A 443 16.63 -18.58 1.64
N ASN A 444 17.88 -18.79 1.20
CA ASN A 444 18.88 -19.52 1.98
C ASN A 444 19.78 -18.59 2.82
N MET A 445 19.39 -17.33 3.02
CA MET A 445 20.21 -16.35 3.74
C MET A 445 20.29 -16.69 5.23
N ALA A 446 21.49 -16.56 5.80
CA ALA A 446 21.72 -16.79 7.23
C ALA A 446 21.47 -15.49 8.02
N THR A 447 20.19 -15.18 8.26
CA THR A 447 19.76 -13.90 8.85
C THR A 447 19.83 -13.87 10.38
N ASN A 448 20.09 -15.01 11.04
CA ASN A 448 20.36 -15.12 12.47
C ASN A 448 19.30 -14.45 13.38
N LYS A 449 18.03 -14.72 13.11
CA LYS A 449 16.86 -14.12 13.78
C LYS A 449 16.67 -12.61 13.59
N GLU A 450 17.56 -11.94 12.86
CA GLU A 450 17.52 -10.50 12.65
C GLU A 450 16.77 -10.13 11.37
N PHE A 451 15.96 -9.08 11.48
CA PHE A 451 15.30 -8.43 10.36
C PHE A 451 15.09 -6.95 10.70
N TYR A 452 14.79 -6.12 9.71
CA TYR A 452 14.75 -4.67 9.88
C TYR A 452 13.45 -4.12 9.32
N THR A 453 12.74 -3.32 10.10
CA THR A 453 11.48 -2.70 9.69
C THR A 453 11.51 -1.21 9.93
N ASP A 454 10.86 -0.44 9.06
CA ASP A 454 10.81 1.00 9.19
C ASP A 454 9.92 1.47 10.36
N SER A 455 10.22 2.67 10.88
CA SER A 455 9.36 3.42 11.78
C SER A 455 8.74 4.59 11.02
N ASN A 456 7.44 4.49 10.74
CA ASN A 456 6.64 5.50 10.03
C ASN A 456 7.24 5.94 8.68
N GLY A 457 7.89 5.04 7.96
CA GLY A 457 8.55 5.30 6.68
C GLY A 457 9.88 6.06 6.79
N ARG A 458 10.50 6.06 7.97
CA ARG A 458 11.77 6.74 8.25
C ARG A 458 12.85 5.73 8.66
N ASP A 459 13.27 5.76 9.92
CA ASP A 459 14.36 4.95 10.47
C ASP A 459 14.04 3.45 10.40
N PHE A 460 15.00 2.63 10.00
CA PHE A 460 14.90 1.18 10.13
C PHE A 460 15.38 0.74 11.50
N LEU A 461 14.51 0.06 12.24
CA LEU A 461 14.83 -0.54 13.53
C LEU A 461 15.18 -2.01 13.34
N LYS A 462 16.23 -2.44 14.04
CA LYS A 462 16.61 -3.85 14.11
C LYS A 462 15.59 -4.59 14.98
N ARG A 463 15.00 -5.64 14.42
CA ARG A 463 14.09 -6.56 15.10
C ARG A 463 14.80 -7.89 15.29
N VAL A 464 14.63 -8.48 16.46
CA VAL A 464 15.15 -9.81 16.79
C VAL A 464 13.97 -10.69 17.16
N ARG A 465 13.81 -11.80 16.42
CA ARG A 465 12.72 -12.75 16.65
C ARG A 465 12.76 -13.28 18.08
N ASP A 466 11.60 -13.29 18.75
CA ASP A 466 11.40 -13.76 20.12
C ASP A 466 12.25 -13.03 21.17
N HIS A 467 12.51 -11.74 20.97
CA HIS A 467 13.33 -10.93 21.88
C HIS A 467 12.75 -9.54 22.11
N ARG A 468 13.01 -8.98 23.30
CA ARG A 468 12.69 -7.61 23.72
C ARG A 468 13.88 -7.05 24.50
N GLU A 469 14.25 -5.82 24.20
CA GLU A 469 15.41 -5.18 24.83
C GLU A 469 15.09 -4.79 26.29
N ASP A 470 13.89 -4.25 26.53
CA ASP A 470 13.56 -3.64 27.82
C ASP A 470 13.07 -4.66 28.89
N TRP A 471 12.77 -5.91 28.52
CA TRP A 471 12.34 -6.96 29.47
C TRP A 471 12.58 -8.38 28.94
N PRO A 472 12.73 -9.39 29.81
CA PRO A 472 12.81 -10.79 29.39
C PRO A 472 11.46 -11.29 28.85
N LEU A 473 11.33 -11.42 27.53
CA LEU A 473 10.10 -11.87 26.87
C LEU A 473 9.73 -13.31 27.22
N GLN A 474 8.50 -13.52 27.68
CA GLN A 474 7.85 -14.83 27.72
C GLN A 474 7.11 -15.06 26.39
N VAL A 475 7.57 -16.02 25.59
CA VAL A 475 7.01 -16.26 24.25
C VAL A 475 5.69 -17.01 24.35
N THR A 476 4.57 -16.31 24.15
CA THR A 476 3.21 -16.86 24.17
C THR A 476 2.60 -16.96 22.77
N GLN A 477 3.06 -16.12 21.83
CA GLN A 477 2.63 -16.08 20.44
C GLN A 477 3.86 -15.93 19.51
N PRO A 478 4.49 -17.04 19.06
CA PRO A 478 5.76 -16.99 18.30
C PRO A 478 5.60 -16.40 16.90
N VAL A 479 4.37 -16.26 16.40
CA VAL A 479 4.08 -15.58 15.13
C VAL A 479 3.67 -14.13 15.40
N ALA A 480 2.53 -13.92 16.05
CA ALA A 480 1.96 -12.58 16.23
C ALA A 480 2.86 -11.63 17.04
N GLY A 481 3.63 -12.15 18.00
CA GLY A 481 4.59 -11.37 18.78
C GLY A 481 5.84 -10.95 18.01
N ASN A 482 6.00 -11.39 16.76
CA ASN A 482 7.10 -11.04 15.86
C ASN A 482 6.64 -10.26 14.62
N TYR A 483 5.36 -9.90 14.52
CA TYR A 483 4.86 -9.00 13.48
C TYR A 483 5.12 -7.55 13.87
N TYR A 484 5.53 -6.74 12.89
CA TYR A 484 5.83 -5.31 13.05
C TYR A 484 5.15 -4.49 11.93
N PRO A 485 4.85 -3.21 12.19
CA PRO A 485 4.24 -2.36 11.18
C PRO A 485 5.28 -1.93 10.15
N LEU A 486 4.90 -1.95 8.87
CA LEU A 486 5.70 -1.45 7.75
C LEU A 486 4.96 -0.29 7.09
N ASN A 487 5.67 0.81 6.83
CA ASN A 487 5.17 1.93 6.03
C ASN A 487 6.08 2.27 4.85
N LEU A 488 7.33 1.81 4.87
CA LEU A 488 8.29 1.84 3.76
C LEU A 488 8.65 0.43 3.33
N GLY A 489 9.05 -0.43 4.27
CA GLY A 489 9.45 -1.79 3.92
C GLY A 489 10.12 -2.59 5.05
N ILE A 490 10.55 -3.78 4.67
CA ILE A 490 11.27 -4.74 5.50
C ILE A 490 12.50 -5.23 4.73
N TYR A 491 13.62 -5.45 5.42
CA TYR A 491 14.76 -6.11 4.82
C TYR A 491 15.43 -7.10 5.77
N THR A 492 16.14 -8.05 5.18
CA THR A 492 17.06 -8.97 5.86
C THR A 492 18.40 -8.95 5.17
N LYS A 493 19.46 -9.28 5.90
CA LYS A 493 20.81 -9.33 5.36
C LYS A 493 21.62 -10.45 6.00
N ASP A 494 22.60 -10.94 5.25
CA ASP A 494 23.69 -11.77 5.75
C ASP A 494 25.04 -11.13 5.36
N LYS A 495 26.13 -11.91 5.39
CA LYS A 495 27.48 -11.41 5.03
C LYS A 495 27.65 -11.08 3.54
N LYS A 496 26.77 -11.58 2.67
CA LYS A 496 26.92 -11.56 1.20
C LYS A 496 25.81 -10.81 0.48
N SER A 497 24.61 -10.81 1.05
CA SER A 497 23.42 -10.33 0.37
C SER A 497 22.53 -9.53 1.32
N GLU A 498 21.82 -8.55 0.76
CA GLU A 498 20.65 -7.93 1.35
C GLU A 498 19.43 -8.21 0.47
N PHE A 499 18.33 -8.60 1.09
CA PHE A 499 17.02 -8.80 0.46
C PHE A 499 16.03 -7.81 1.06
N SER A 500 15.46 -6.96 0.21
CA SER A 500 14.64 -5.82 0.64
C SER A 500 13.31 -5.82 -0.07
N VAL A 501 12.24 -5.57 0.69
CA VAL A 501 10.86 -5.55 0.22
C VAL A 501 10.21 -4.23 0.63
N LEU A 502 9.79 -3.42 -0.34
CA LEU A 502 9.06 -2.17 -0.09
C LEU A 502 7.56 -2.35 -0.29
N VAL A 503 6.77 -1.61 0.49
CA VAL A 503 5.30 -1.70 0.52
C VAL A 503 4.63 -0.44 -0.03
N ASP A 504 3.42 -0.58 -0.60
CA ASP A 504 2.64 0.51 -1.18
C ASP A 504 1.59 1.10 -0.23
N ARG A 505 1.49 0.55 0.98
CA ARG A 505 0.53 0.90 2.03
C ARG A 505 1.08 0.43 3.39
N ALA A 506 0.44 0.86 4.48
CA ALA A 506 0.72 0.28 5.80
C ALA A 506 0.44 -1.22 5.77
N THR A 507 1.34 -2.06 6.29
CA THR A 507 1.25 -3.53 6.19
C THR A 507 1.95 -4.18 7.38
N GLY A 508 1.41 -5.28 7.91
CA GLY A 508 2.10 -6.11 8.88
C GLY A 508 3.12 -7.04 8.21
N GLY A 509 4.35 -7.09 8.73
CA GLY A 509 5.38 -7.98 8.22
C GLY A 509 6.28 -8.56 9.31
N SER A 510 6.95 -9.66 8.96
CA SER A 510 7.83 -10.39 9.88
C SER A 510 8.90 -11.21 9.16
N SER A 511 9.83 -11.76 9.95
CA SER A 511 10.71 -12.87 9.59
C SER A 511 10.51 -13.97 10.63
N ILE A 512 9.69 -14.98 10.32
CA ILE A 512 9.34 -16.06 11.27
C ILE A 512 10.41 -17.16 11.32
N LYS A 513 11.20 -17.32 10.26
CA LYS A 513 12.39 -18.18 10.22
C LYS A 513 13.54 -17.45 9.54
N ASP A 514 14.75 -17.93 9.77
CA ASP A 514 15.92 -17.37 9.12
C ASP A 514 15.83 -17.54 7.61
N GLY A 515 16.24 -16.50 6.88
CA GLY A 515 16.10 -16.44 5.42
C GLY A 515 14.67 -16.19 4.93
N GLU A 516 13.67 -16.03 5.82
CA GLU A 516 12.29 -15.71 5.43
C GLU A 516 11.93 -14.25 5.71
N VAL A 517 11.14 -13.69 4.80
CA VAL A 517 10.36 -12.46 4.98
C VAL A 517 8.92 -12.77 4.59
N GLU A 518 7.96 -12.33 5.39
CA GLU A 518 6.55 -12.45 5.07
C GLU A 518 5.78 -11.16 5.35
N LEU A 519 4.76 -10.91 4.54
CA LEU A 519 3.86 -9.78 4.64
C LEU A 519 2.42 -10.26 4.64
N MET A 520 1.62 -9.80 5.59
CA MET A 520 0.18 -10.04 5.61
C MET A 520 -0.53 -8.99 4.76
N LEU A 521 -1.21 -9.42 3.70
CA LEU A 521 -1.70 -8.56 2.64
C LEU A 521 -3.22 -8.30 2.71
N HIS A 522 -3.98 -9.25 3.26
CA HIS A 522 -5.43 -9.13 3.44
C HIS A 522 -5.92 -10.06 4.56
N ARG A 523 -7.01 -9.70 5.23
CA ARG A 523 -7.60 -10.43 6.36
C ARG A 523 -9.11 -10.40 6.23
N ARG A 524 -9.77 -11.53 6.43
CA ARG A 524 -11.23 -11.64 6.62
C ARG A 524 -11.48 -12.54 7.83
N LEU A 525 -12.14 -11.99 8.83
CA LEU A 525 -12.30 -12.58 10.16
C LEU A 525 -13.77 -12.76 10.48
N LEU A 526 -14.09 -13.76 11.30
CA LEU A 526 -15.46 -14.13 11.62
C LEU A 526 -15.90 -13.71 13.02
N ASN A 527 -14.98 -13.21 13.85
CA ASN A 527 -15.21 -12.85 15.24
C ASN A 527 -14.69 -11.43 15.54
N ASP A 528 -15.29 -10.79 16.53
CA ASP A 528 -14.75 -9.60 17.20
C ASP A 528 -13.66 -10.03 18.20
N ASP A 529 -12.66 -9.19 18.43
CA ASP A 529 -11.54 -9.48 19.35
C ASP A 529 -11.73 -8.90 20.76
N GLY A 530 -12.91 -8.37 21.08
CA GLY A 530 -13.27 -7.92 22.43
C GLY A 530 -12.56 -6.63 22.84
N ARG A 531 -12.21 -5.75 21.90
CA ARG A 531 -11.61 -4.43 22.17
C ARG A 531 -12.53 -3.23 21.94
N GLY A 532 -13.83 -3.49 21.80
CA GLY A 532 -14.87 -2.46 21.84
C GLY A 532 -15.46 -2.05 20.48
N VAL A 533 -14.86 -2.46 19.35
CA VAL A 533 -15.44 -2.20 18.02
C VAL A 533 -16.76 -2.96 17.83
N GLY A 534 -16.86 -4.18 18.35
CA GLY A 534 -18.10 -4.98 18.36
C GLY A 534 -18.53 -5.43 16.97
N GLU A 535 -17.59 -5.63 16.05
CA GLU A 535 -17.77 -6.08 14.67
C GLU A 535 -16.59 -6.95 14.26
N SER A 536 -16.85 -8.05 13.54
CA SER A 536 -15.79 -8.80 12.88
C SER A 536 -15.22 -8.01 11.69
N LEU A 537 -13.95 -8.23 11.36
CA LEU A 537 -13.35 -7.66 10.16
C LEU A 537 -13.80 -8.45 8.93
N HIS A 538 -15.00 -8.11 8.43
CA HIS A 538 -15.68 -8.82 7.36
C HIS A 538 -16.14 -7.83 6.28
N GLU A 539 -15.18 -7.41 5.45
CA GLU A 539 -15.41 -6.35 4.46
C GLU A 539 -16.06 -6.91 3.19
N ASP A 540 -17.20 -6.33 2.80
CA ASP A 540 -17.92 -6.62 1.57
C ASP A 540 -18.06 -5.37 0.69
N VAL A 541 -18.31 -5.56 -0.59
CA VAL A 541 -18.56 -4.50 -1.58
C VAL A 541 -19.84 -4.80 -2.32
N CYS A 542 -20.75 -3.83 -2.35
CA CYS A 542 -22.05 -3.97 -2.99
C CYS A 542 -22.21 -3.02 -4.18
N THR A 543 -22.92 -3.44 -5.22
CA THR A 543 -23.27 -2.58 -6.37
C THR A 543 -24.59 -1.82 -6.15
N GLN A 544 -24.71 -0.61 -6.70
CA GLN A 544 -25.87 0.28 -6.52
C GLN A 544 -26.95 0.12 -7.61
N ASP A 545 -27.43 -1.12 -7.85
CA ASP A 545 -28.46 -1.46 -8.86
C ASP A 545 -29.74 -1.98 -8.18
N PRO A 546 -30.96 -1.90 -8.76
CA PRO A 546 -32.15 -2.59 -8.25
C PRO A 546 -31.95 -4.05 -7.82
N ASN A 547 -31.01 -4.78 -8.44
CA ASN A 547 -30.54 -6.07 -7.95
C ASN A 547 -29.15 -5.90 -7.30
N VAL A 548 -29.11 -5.47 -6.03
CA VAL A 548 -27.87 -5.30 -5.26
C VAL A 548 -27.10 -6.63 -5.23
N THR A 549 -25.90 -6.64 -5.80
CA THR A 549 -24.96 -7.75 -5.67
C THR A 549 -23.83 -7.36 -4.72
N CYS A 550 -23.60 -8.17 -3.69
CA CYS A 550 -22.50 -7.99 -2.74
C CYS A 550 -21.50 -9.14 -2.87
N GLU A 551 -20.22 -8.81 -2.89
CA GLU A 551 -19.11 -9.78 -2.85
C GLU A 551 -18.13 -9.39 -1.75
N GLY A 552 -17.41 -10.36 -1.18
CA GLY A 552 -16.32 -10.05 -0.27
C GLY A 552 -15.25 -9.19 -0.93
N LEU A 553 -14.69 -8.25 -0.15
CA LEU A 553 -13.72 -7.28 -0.65
C LEU A 553 -12.52 -7.98 -1.29
N LYS A 554 -12.34 -7.73 -2.59
CA LYS A 554 -11.06 -7.95 -3.28
C LYS A 554 -10.14 -6.79 -2.92
N VAL A 555 -8.91 -7.10 -2.59
CA VAL A 555 -7.84 -6.12 -2.37
C VAL A 555 -6.81 -6.34 -3.43
N TRP A 556 -6.50 -5.28 -4.17
CA TRP A 556 -5.47 -5.30 -5.18
C TRP A 556 -4.51 -4.15 -5.00
N GLN A 557 -3.35 -4.31 -5.63
CA GLN A 557 -2.26 -3.37 -5.57
C GLN A 557 -2.27 -2.45 -6.79
N CYS A 558 -2.18 -1.12 -6.58
CA CYS A 558 -2.06 -0.14 -7.69
C CYS A 558 -0.60 0.23 -7.98
N HIS A 559 0.30 0.09 -6.99
CA HIS A 559 1.74 0.38 -7.05
C HIS A 559 2.45 -0.67 -6.20
N GLN A 560 3.62 -1.13 -6.62
CA GLN A 560 3.96 -2.56 -6.53
C GLN A 560 4.81 -2.90 -5.30
N LEU A 561 4.80 -4.18 -4.88
CA LEU A 561 5.73 -4.66 -3.89
C LEU A 561 7.11 -4.68 -4.55
N LEU A 562 8.02 -3.81 -4.11
CA LEU A 562 9.32 -3.67 -4.76
C LEU A 562 10.32 -4.60 -4.10
N VAL A 563 10.81 -5.58 -4.85
CA VAL A 563 11.73 -6.59 -4.36
C VAL A 563 13.12 -6.35 -4.94
N TYR A 564 14.08 -6.13 -4.06
CA TYR A 564 15.47 -5.83 -4.40
C TYR A 564 16.43 -6.88 -3.86
N ILE A 565 17.56 -7.02 -4.55
CA ILE A 565 18.73 -7.78 -4.09
C ILE A 565 20.00 -6.93 -4.24
N PHE A 566 20.79 -6.81 -3.17
CA PHE A 566 22.03 -6.03 -3.14
C PHE A 566 23.20 -6.82 -2.57
N MET A 567 24.43 -6.48 -2.97
CA MET A 567 25.68 -7.16 -2.54
C MET A 567 26.15 -6.63 -1.18
N HIS A 568 25.90 -5.35 -0.93
CA HIS A 568 26.17 -4.63 0.31
C HIS A 568 25.03 -3.65 0.55
N PRO A 569 24.69 -3.34 1.82
CA PRO A 569 23.51 -2.55 2.17
C PRO A 569 23.53 -1.20 1.45
N PRO A 570 22.62 -0.92 0.49
CA PRO A 570 22.55 0.40 -0.16
C PRO A 570 22.18 1.49 0.84
N TRP A 571 21.56 1.13 1.96
CA TRP A 571 21.17 2.07 3.01
C TRP A 571 22.33 2.53 3.90
N SER A 572 23.51 1.92 3.78
CA SER A 572 24.75 2.48 4.35
C SER A 572 25.31 3.66 3.56
N LEU A 573 24.74 3.99 2.39
CA LEU A 573 25.11 5.14 1.56
C LEU A 573 24.21 6.37 1.77
N TYR A 574 23.17 6.28 2.60
CA TYR A 574 22.24 7.39 2.91
C TYR A 574 22.30 7.85 4.38
N ARG A 575 23.41 7.60 5.08
CA ARG A 575 23.75 8.28 6.33
C ARG A 575 24.87 9.28 6.13
#